data_AF-A0A1A8B175-F1
#
_entry.id   AF-A0A1A8B175-F1
#
_cell.length_a   1.000
_cell.length_b   1.000
_cell.length_c   1.000
_cell.angle_alpha   90.00
_cell.angle_beta   90.00
_cell.angle_gamma   90.00
#
_symmetry.space_group_name_H-M   'P 1'
#
loop_
_entity.id
_entity.type
_entity.pdbx_description
1 polymer ?
#
loop_
_entity_poly.entity_id
_entity_poly.type
_entity_poly.pdbx_seq_one_letter_code
_entity_poly.pdbx_strand_id
1 'polypeptide(L)'
;VAALQEACKHRLWPYCAGYYILVYLQGHFLHCINTRQPELLCHSLFLAGDEVNLGLQCDPVTATVLHTEDRSSGQLLDLAGGTIHSAELSPVFLLQILRSDARPRCPSSKSDPQRLAALHCLLVYMGDDPNLELKIIEWLCDNMNPFESFDQVQEFILASLYRIVYEKCLSLDKVLPYSSIFEKKEVPVCLLEIPGVVCTTELHIETDFKGKARGAQRFWSELQWNAEKTKYLDAVPNPRYRTTHIQAEREKARSERRLSSQLNHIEENTKKVLSMVDTWCLDKKLVPLFQEEDHQQRALIGLTVDKLREHLNRHLPRLGKKKTDLLVVKYVAKLLELIRHMLESVWLKSKLGPCVLCLMQQGSPAEWSVLHFMLRILESTRGLSLPLPP
;
A
#
# COMPACT_ATOMS: atom_id res chain seq x y z
N VAL A 1 6.64 22.54 3.89
CA VAL A 1 6.81 24.02 4.07
C VAL A 1 8.06 24.57 3.39
N ALA A 2 9.26 23.98 3.54
CA ALA A 2 10.46 24.43 2.81
C ALA A 2 10.32 24.35 1.27
N ALA A 3 9.70 23.27 0.74
CA ALA A 3 9.38 23.15 -0.69
C ALA A 3 8.40 24.24 -1.21
N LEU A 4 7.57 24.82 -0.34
CA LEU A 4 6.65 25.90 -0.70
C LEU A 4 7.34 27.28 -0.69
N GLN A 5 8.40 27.46 0.10
CA GLN A 5 9.16 28.72 0.14
C GLN A 5 10.10 28.88 -1.06
N GLU A 6 10.66 27.78 -1.58
CA GLU A 6 11.45 27.80 -2.83
C GLU A 6 10.56 27.94 -4.08
N ALA A 7 9.32 27.44 -4.02
CA ALA A 7 8.33 27.52 -5.11
C ALA A 7 8.02 28.96 -5.55
N CYS A 8 8.07 29.91 -4.61
CA CYS A 8 7.90 31.34 -4.89
C CYS A 8 9.06 31.96 -5.68
N LYS A 9 10.25 31.34 -5.73
CA LYS A 9 11.39 31.83 -6.54
C LYS A 9 11.42 31.26 -7.95
N HIS A 10 10.83 30.09 -8.20
CA HIS A 10 10.98 29.34 -9.45
C HIS A 10 9.69 29.09 -10.25
N ARG A 11 8.63 29.89 -10.07
CA ARG A 11 7.36 29.77 -10.83
C ARG A 11 6.79 28.34 -10.81
N LEU A 12 6.87 27.67 -9.67
CA LEU A 12 6.33 26.32 -9.48
C LEU A 12 4.84 26.40 -9.12
N TRP A 13 4.03 25.49 -9.66
CA TRP A 13 2.60 25.41 -9.36
C TRP A 13 2.31 24.25 -8.41
N PRO A 14 2.18 24.50 -7.09
CA PRO A 14 1.74 23.50 -6.14
C PRO A 14 0.21 23.35 -6.18
N TYR A 15 -0.30 22.13 -6.44
CA TYR A 15 -1.72 21.80 -6.22
C TYR A 15 -1.89 20.50 -5.44
N CYS A 16 -2.96 20.40 -4.65
CA CYS A 16 -3.25 19.22 -3.85
C CYS A 16 -4.23 18.26 -4.57
N ALA A 17 -3.84 17.00 -4.69
CA ALA A 17 -4.69 15.90 -5.14
C ALA A 17 -4.73 14.82 -4.06
N GLY A 18 -5.75 14.85 -3.20
CA GLY A 18 -5.77 14.01 -2.00
C GLY A 18 -4.57 14.30 -1.07
N TYR A 19 -3.65 13.35 -0.94
CA TYR A 19 -2.41 13.50 -0.16
C TYR A 19 -1.16 13.63 -1.01
N TYR A 20 -1.31 13.91 -2.30
CA TYR A 20 -0.20 14.29 -3.16
C TYR A 20 -0.17 15.81 -3.33
N ILE A 21 1.04 16.38 -3.28
CA ILE A 21 1.30 17.74 -3.76
C ILE A 21 1.94 17.60 -5.13
N LEU A 22 1.28 18.13 -6.16
CA LEU A 22 1.84 18.19 -7.50
C LEU A 22 2.60 19.49 -7.64
N VAL A 23 3.87 19.38 -8.04
CA VAL A 23 4.77 20.49 -8.33
C VAL A 23 5.10 20.42 -9.82
N TYR A 24 4.62 21.41 -10.56
CA TYR A 24 4.77 21.46 -12.01
C TYR A 24 5.63 22.65 -12.43
N LEU A 25 6.60 22.38 -13.32
CA LEU A 25 7.32 23.39 -14.08
C LEU A 25 7.19 23.05 -15.57
N GLN A 26 6.44 23.89 -16.30
CA GLN A 26 6.10 23.68 -17.70
C GLN A 26 7.36 23.42 -18.56
N GLY A 27 7.31 22.35 -19.35
CA GLY A 27 8.41 21.94 -20.24
C GLY A 27 9.64 21.36 -19.52
N HIS A 28 9.62 21.23 -18.19
CA HIS A 28 10.76 20.73 -17.41
C HIS A 28 10.40 19.46 -16.65
N PHE A 29 9.51 19.55 -15.65
CA PHE A 29 9.16 18.41 -14.80
C PHE A 29 7.76 18.51 -14.18
N LEU A 30 7.21 17.36 -13.83
CA LEU A 30 6.07 17.19 -12.94
C LEU A 30 6.46 16.26 -11.80
N HIS A 31 6.33 16.73 -10.56
CA HIS A 31 6.64 15.95 -9.36
C HIS A 31 5.38 15.82 -8.49
N CYS A 32 4.87 14.60 -8.33
CA CYS A 32 3.77 14.27 -7.44
C CYS A 32 4.34 13.77 -6.11
N ILE A 33 4.47 14.67 -5.14
CA ILE A 33 5.07 14.42 -3.82
C ILE A 33 4.05 13.77 -2.90
N ASN A 34 4.36 12.58 -2.36
CA ASN A 34 3.54 11.92 -1.36
C ASN A 34 3.71 12.61 0.01
N THR A 35 2.68 13.28 0.51
CA THR A 35 2.78 14.02 1.79
C THR A 35 2.59 13.15 3.02
N ARG A 36 2.14 11.90 2.86
CA ARG A 36 1.95 11.00 4.00
C ARG A 36 3.24 10.31 4.40
N GLN A 37 4.08 9.99 3.43
CA GLN A 37 5.34 9.29 3.66
C GLN A 37 6.47 10.09 3.00
N PRO A 38 6.72 11.33 3.48
CA PRO A 38 7.72 12.20 2.87
C PRO A 38 9.13 11.61 2.93
N GLU A 39 9.39 10.64 3.81
CA GLU A 39 10.66 9.93 3.91
C GLU A 39 10.89 8.89 2.79
N LEU A 40 9.86 8.51 2.03
CA LEU A 40 9.96 7.54 0.94
C LEU A 40 9.81 8.23 -0.42
N LEU A 41 10.91 8.79 -0.92
CA LEU A 41 10.93 9.46 -2.23
C LEU A 41 10.48 8.55 -3.38
N CYS A 42 10.76 7.25 -3.30
CA CYS A 42 10.31 6.26 -4.26
C CYS A 42 8.78 6.07 -4.32
N HIS A 43 8.02 6.71 -3.44
CA HIS A 43 6.55 6.79 -3.52
C HIS A 43 6.07 8.11 -4.16
N SER A 44 6.99 9.00 -4.54
CA SER A 44 6.70 10.22 -5.26
C SER A 44 6.96 10.02 -6.75
N LEU A 45 5.99 10.40 -7.59
CA LEU A 45 6.09 10.24 -9.03
C LEU A 45 6.81 11.44 -9.64
N PHE A 46 7.91 11.21 -10.36
CA PHE A 46 8.65 12.25 -11.06
C PHE A 46 8.68 11.98 -12.56
N LEU A 47 8.15 12.93 -13.34
CA LEU A 47 8.10 12.91 -14.80
C LEU A 47 8.89 14.10 -15.35
N ALA A 48 9.60 13.92 -16.45
CA ALA A 48 10.42 14.94 -17.11
C ALA A 48 10.31 14.85 -18.64
N GLY A 49 10.61 15.95 -19.34
CA GLY A 49 10.63 15.98 -20.81
C GLY A 49 9.23 15.90 -21.45
N ASP A 50 9.09 15.10 -22.51
CA ASP A 50 7.85 15.01 -23.31
C ASP A 50 6.64 14.47 -22.53
N GLU A 51 6.88 13.75 -21.43
CA GLU A 51 5.85 13.21 -20.53
C GLU A 51 5.13 14.29 -19.68
N VAL A 52 5.65 15.52 -19.69
CA VAL A 52 5.21 16.63 -18.83
C VAL A 52 4.29 17.60 -19.57
N ASN A 53 3.95 17.34 -20.83
CA ASN A 53 3.07 18.23 -21.58
C ASN A 53 1.60 18.07 -21.13
N LEU A 54 1.17 18.92 -20.20
CA LEU A 54 -0.23 19.00 -19.74
C LEU A 54 -1.19 19.60 -20.78
N GLY A 55 -0.72 19.90 -22.01
CA GLY A 55 -1.53 20.53 -23.07
C GLY A 55 -1.93 21.97 -22.76
N LEU A 56 -1.40 22.55 -21.68
CA LEU A 56 -1.65 23.93 -21.26
C LEU A 56 -0.83 24.87 -22.14
N GLN A 57 -1.51 25.64 -23.00
CA GLN A 57 -0.92 26.75 -23.76
C GLN A 57 -0.92 28.07 -22.96
N CYS A 58 -0.85 28.00 -21.63
CA CYS A 58 -0.90 29.17 -20.76
C CYS A 58 0.53 29.57 -20.37
N ASP A 59 0.83 30.87 -20.36
CA ASP A 59 2.05 31.40 -19.77
C ASP A 59 1.98 31.19 -18.24
N PRO A 60 3.07 30.75 -17.57
CA PRO A 60 3.13 30.58 -16.12
C PRO A 60 2.58 31.77 -15.29
N VAL A 61 2.60 32.98 -15.85
CA VAL A 61 2.14 34.22 -15.20
C VAL A 61 0.62 34.40 -15.23
N THR A 62 -0.08 33.69 -16.13
CA THR A 62 -1.52 33.89 -16.36
C THR A 62 -2.39 32.80 -15.75
N ALA A 63 -1.89 31.91 -14.89
CA ALA A 63 -2.77 30.95 -14.23
C ALA A 63 -2.65 30.97 -12.70
N THR A 64 -3.74 30.60 -12.03
CA THR A 64 -3.83 30.56 -10.56
C THR A 64 -4.55 29.30 -10.12
N VAL A 65 -4.06 28.69 -9.03
CA VAL A 65 -4.69 27.51 -8.43
C VAL A 65 -5.94 27.95 -7.67
N LEU A 66 -7.08 27.40 -8.06
CA LEU A 66 -8.33 27.51 -7.31
C LEU A 66 -8.34 26.44 -6.22
N HIS A 67 -8.35 26.89 -4.98
CA HIS A 67 -8.55 26.02 -3.82
C HIS A 67 -10.01 26.09 -3.37
N THR A 68 -10.71 24.97 -3.41
CA THR A 68 -12.05 24.83 -2.82
C THR A 68 -11.99 23.79 -1.71
N GLU A 69 -12.38 24.16 -0.49
CA GLU A 69 -12.34 23.30 0.71
C GLU A 69 -13.17 22.00 0.56
N ASP A 70 -14.06 21.93 -0.44
CA ASP A 70 -15.06 20.87 -0.61
C ASP A 70 -14.77 19.90 -1.79
N ARG A 71 -13.65 20.09 -2.53
CA ARG A 71 -13.28 19.18 -3.64
C ARG A 71 -11.89 18.57 -3.46
N SER A 72 -11.80 17.27 -3.71
CA SER A 72 -10.59 16.44 -3.63
C SER A 72 -9.58 16.67 -4.76
N SER A 73 -9.97 17.44 -5.78
CA SER A 73 -9.16 17.79 -6.94
C SER A 73 -8.97 19.30 -7.05
N GLY A 74 -7.72 19.76 -7.02
CA GLY A 74 -7.39 21.15 -7.31
C GLY A 74 -7.69 21.54 -8.75
N GLN A 75 -8.18 22.76 -8.93
CA GLN A 75 -8.48 23.34 -10.23
C GLN A 75 -7.48 24.45 -10.55
N LEU A 76 -7.19 24.66 -11.81
CA LEU A 76 -6.31 25.71 -12.31
C LEU A 76 -7.13 26.67 -13.17
N LEU A 77 -7.18 27.94 -12.78
CA LEU A 77 -7.79 29.00 -13.58
C LEU A 77 -6.73 29.62 -14.48
N ASP A 78 -6.92 29.53 -15.79
CA ASP A 78 -6.23 30.36 -16.77
C ASP A 78 -6.91 31.73 -16.83
N LEU A 79 -6.21 32.76 -16.36
CA LEU A 79 -6.62 34.16 -16.36
C LEU A 79 -6.58 34.77 -17.76
N ALA A 80 -5.78 34.23 -18.69
CA ALA A 80 -5.73 34.73 -20.07
C ALA A 80 -6.93 34.23 -20.89
N GLY A 81 -7.25 32.94 -20.78
CA GLY A 81 -8.38 32.32 -21.46
C GLY A 81 -9.72 32.34 -20.70
N GLY A 82 -9.71 32.66 -19.40
CA GLY A 82 -10.89 32.55 -18.54
C GLY A 82 -11.37 31.12 -18.31
N THR A 83 -10.52 30.12 -18.60
CA THR A 83 -10.86 28.70 -18.55
C THR A 83 -10.36 28.05 -17.27
N ILE A 84 -11.17 27.16 -16.70
CA ILE A 84 -10.77 26.35 -15.55
C ILE A 84 -10.38 24.96 -16.05
N HIS A 85 -9.16 24.57 -15.74
CA HIS A 85 -8.60 23.25 -16.02
C HIS A 85 -8.61 22.41 -14.74
N SER A 86 -8.85 21.11 -14.87
CA SER A 86 -8.67 20.14 -13.79
C SER A 86 -7.63 19.13 -14.22
N ALA A 87 -6.66 18.85 -13.34
CA ALA A 87 -5.67 17.80 -13.56
C ALA A 87 -6.10 16.54 -12.80
N GLU A 88 -6.03 15.40 -13.50
CA GLU A 88 -6.25 14.08 -12.93
C GLU A 88 -5.09 13.16 -13.35
N LEU A 89 -4.65 12.31 -12.43
CA LEU A 89 -3.69 11.26 -12.77
C LEU A 89 -4.41 10.20 -13.61
N SER A 90 -3.85 9.86 -14.77
CA SER A 90 -4.44 8.84 -15.65
C SER A 90 -4.07 7.43 -15.18
N PRO A 91 -5.04 6.57 -14.79
CA PRO A 91 -4.75 5.18 -14.42
C PRO A 91 -4.16 4.40 -15.61
N VAL A 92 -4.55 4.75 -16.83
CA VAL A 92 -4.00 4.12 -18.06
C VAL A 92 -2.53 4.43 -18.21
N PHE A 93 -2.13 5.69 -17.98
CA PHE A 93 -0.73 6.10 -18.04
C PHE A 93 0.11 5.45 -16.94
N LEU A 94 -0.39 5.39 -15.71
CA LEU A 94 0.31 4.71 -14.60
C LEU A 94 0.49 3.21 -14.88
N LEU A 95 -0.52 2.53 -15.45
CA LEU A 95 -0.40 1.13 -15.88
C LEU A 95 0.62 0.97 -17.01
N GLN A 96 0.78 1.96 -17.90
CA GLN A 96 1.84 1.96 -18.91
C GLN A 96 3.23 2.04 -18.26
N ILE A 97 3.42 2.86 -17.21
CA ILE A 97 4.68 2.91 -16.46
C ILE A 97 5.03 1.52 -15.90
N LEU A 98 4.04 0.81 -15.32
CA LEU A 98 4.25 -0.55 -14.80
C LEU A 98 4.64 -1.56 -15.90
N ARG A 99 4.05 -1.43 -17.10
CA ARG A 99 4.26 -2.29 -18.26
C ARG A 99 5.45 -1.89 -19.13
N SER A 100 6.06 -0.74 -18.85
CA SER A 100 7.16 -0.22 -19.65
C SER A 100 8.34 -1.17 -19.53
N ASP A 101 8.62 -1.95 -20.57
CA ASP A 101 9.87 -2.70 -20.64
C ASP A 101 11.01 -1.70 -20.56
N ALA A 102 11.97 -1.97 -19.67
CA ALA A 102 13.21 -1.23 -19.67
C ALA A 102 13.75 -1.33 -21.10
N ARG A 103 13.83 -0.20 -21.82
CA ARG A 103 14.49 -0.16 -23.13
C ARG A 103 15.80 -0.94 -22.99
N PRO A 104 16.22 -1.76 -23.96
CA PRO A 104 17.41 -2.64 -23.86
C PRO A 104 18.74 -1.95 -23.50
N ARG A 105 18.75 -0.61 -23.35
CA ARG A 105 19.92 0.22 -23.04
C ARG A 105 19.90 0.83 -21.63
N CYS A 106 18.85 0.64 -20.83
CA CYS A 106 18.82 1.10 -19.45
C CYS A 106 18.85 -0.09 -18.49
N PRO A 107 19.76 -0.12 -17.51
CA PRO A 107 19.70 -1.12 -16.45
C PRO A 107 18.33 -0.99 -15.74
N SER A 108 17.67 -2.13 -15.55
CA SER A 108 16.34 -2.32 -14.95
C SER A 108 16.11 -1.48 -13.70
N SER A 109 17.15 -1.27 -12.90
CA SER A 109 17.12 -0.56 -11.62
C SER A 109 16.76 0.94 -11.69
N LYS A 110 16.89 1.61 -12.84
CA LYS A 110 16.59 3.06 -12.95
C LYS A 110 15.10 3.39 -13.07
N SER A 111 14.29 2.47 -13.57
CA SER A 111 12.83 2.66 -13.70
C SER A 111 12.05 2.23 -12.47
N ASP A 112 12.68 1.47 -11.58
CA ASP A 112 11.99 0.89 -10.44
C ASP A 112 11.37 1.91 -9.46
N PRO A 113 12.00 3.07 -9.15
CA PRO A 113 11.36 4.09 -8.33
C PRO A 113 10.07 4.61 -8.97
N GLN A 114 10.06 4.81 -10.30
CA GLN A 114 8.85 5.24 -11.03
C GLN A 114 7.78 4.15 -11.03
N ARG A 115 8.16 2.87 -11.20
CA ARG A 115 7.21 1.76 -11.11
C ARG A 115 6.62 1.63 -9.71
N LEU A 116 7.43 1.80 -8.67
CA LEU A 116 6.98 1.76 -7.29
C LEU A 116 6.02 2.91 -6.99
N ALA A 117 6.37 4.14 -7.37
CA ALA A 117 5.50 5.30 -7.23
C ALA A 117 4.17 5.11 -7.98
N ALA A 118 4.22 4.64 -9.24
CA ALA A 118 3.02 4.37 -10.03
C ALA A 118 2.14 3.29 -9.39
N LEU A 119 2.73 2.20 -8.89
CA LEU A 119 2.01 1.14 -8.19
C LEU A 119 1.32 1.68 -6.93
N HIS A 120 2.02 2.49 -6.13
CA HIS A 120 1.44 3.12 -4.95
C HIS A 120 0.32 4.11 -5.27
N CYS A 121 0.46 4.91 -6.33
CA CYS A 121 -0.62 5.79 -6.80
C CYS A 121 -1.86 4.97 -7.19
N LEU A 122 -1.66 3.90 -7.97
CA LEU A 122 -2.75 3.03 -8.41
C LEU A 122 -3.46 2.35 -7.22
N LEU A 123 -2.72 1.84 -6.24
CA LEU A 123 -3.27 1.06 -5.14
C LEU A 123 -3.80 1.89 -3.97
N VAL A 124 -3.14 2.98 -3.62
CA VAL A 124 -3.48 3.75 -2.41
C VAL A 124 -4.34 4.97 -2.75
N TYR A 125 -4.05 5.66 -3.86
CA TYR A 125 -4.81 6.85 -4.26
C TYR A 125 -6.01 6.52 -5.14
N MET A 126 -5.86 5.58 -6.10
CA MET A 126 -6.93 5.19 -7.03
C MET A 126 -7.62 3.87 -6.67
N GLY A 127 -7.21 3.21 -5.59
CA GLY A 127 -7.53 1.80 -5.32
C GLY A 127 -8.99 1.48 -5.02
N ASP A 128 -9.89 2.47 -5.00
CA ASP A 128 -11.33 2.25 -4.80
C ASP A 128 -12.02 1.61 -6.02
N ASP A 129 -11.37 1.58 -7.19
CA ASP A 129 -11.85 0.88 -8.38
C ASP A 129 -11.43 -0.61 -8.36
N PRO A 130 -12.37 -1.56 -8.18
CA PRO A 130 -12.04 -2.99 -8.21
C PRO A 130 -11.51 -3.46 -9.58
N ASN A 131 -11.87 -2.79 -10.67
CA ASN A 131 -11.32 -3.12 -12.00
C ASN A 131 -9.83 -2.77 -12.10
N LEU A 132 -9.39 -1.77 -11.35
CA LEU A 132 -7.99 -1.39 -11.31
C LEU A 132 -7.16 -2.41 -10.53
N GLU A 133 -7.68 -2.90 -9.40
CA GLU A 133 -7.07 -4.00 -8.63
C GLU A 133 -6.87 -5.24 -9.54
N LEU A 134 -7.89 -5.62 -10.32
CA LEU A 134 -7.80 -6.72 -11.29
C LEU A 134 -6.74 -6.50 -12.37
N LYS A 135 -6.67 -5.30 -12.97
CA LYS A 135 -5.63 -4.97 -13.98
C LYS A 135 -4.21 -5.04 -13.43
N ILE A 136 -4.02 -4.70 -12.15
CA ILE A 136 -2.72 -4.80 -11.47
C ILE A 136 -2.40 -6.28 -11.20
N ILE A 137 -3.39 -7.08 -10.77
CA ILE A 137 -3.21 -8.53 -10.60
C ILE A 137 -2.84 -9.20 -11.93
N GLU A 138 -3.52 -8.86 -13.02
CA GLU A 138 -3.18 -9.34 -14.36
C GLU A 138 -1.72 -9.01 -14.72
N TRP A 139 -1.29 -7.77 -14.44
CA TRP A 139 0.10 -7.35 -14.63
C TRP A 139 1.07 -8.15 -13.76
N LEU A 140 0.76 -8.45 -12.50
CA LEU A 140 1.58 -9.30 -11.63
C LEU A 140 1.69 -10.72 -12.19
N CYS A 141 0.61 -11.28 -12.72
CA CYS A 141 0.63 -12.59 -13.38
C CYS A 141 1.52 -12.59 -14.63
N ASP A 142 1.62 -11.48 -15.36
CA ASP A 142 2.53 -11.32 -16.50
C ASP A 142 3.99 -11.06 -16.08
N ASN A 143 4.21 -10.46 -14.90
CA ASN A 143 5.50 -9.98 -14.43
C ASN A 143 5.96 -10.74 -13.17
N MET A 144 6.13 -12.05 -13.30
CA MET A 144 6.43 -12.91 -12.15
C MET A 144 7.84 -12.72 -11.56
N ASN A 145 8.79 -12.18 -12.32
CA ASN A 145 10.15 -11.98 -11.83
C ASN A 145 10.21 -10.80 -10.85
N PRO A 146 10.81 -10.96 -9.65
CA PRO A 146 11.02 -9.85 -8.73
C PRO A 146 11.86 -8.75 -9.39
N PHE A 147 11.53 -7.48 -9.10
CA PHE A 147 12.46 -6.41 -9.39
C PHE A 147 13.65 -6.49 -8.43
N GLU A 148 14.81 -6.02 -8.88
CA GLU A 148 16.01 -5.98 -8.04
C GLU A 148 15.79 -5.10 -6.79
N SER A 149 15.05 -4.02 -6.96
CA SER A 149 14.87 -3.00 -5.94
C SER A 149 13.69 -3.21 -4.99
N PHE A 150 12.63 -3.93 -5.36
CA PHE A 150 11.48 -4.22 -4.49
C PHE A 150 10.67 -5.43 -4.99
N ASP A 151 9.85 -6.01 -4.10
CA ASP A 151 9.00 -7.16 -4.42
C ASP A 151 7.59 -6.69 -4.79
N GLN A 152 7.17 -6.90 -6.04
CA GLN A 152 5.91 -6.34 -6.55
C GLN A 152 4.66 -6.96 -5.91
N VAL A 153 4.70 -8.26 -5.62
CA VAL A 153 3.57 -8.97 -5.00
C VAL A 153 3.45 -8.56 -3.54
N GLN A 154 4.58 -8.48 -2.83
CA GLN A 154 4.61 -8.01 -1.45
C GLN A 154 4.13 -6.57 -1.36
N GLU A 155 4.60 -5.70 -2.26
CA GLU A 155 4.19 -4.30 -2.34
C GLU A 155 2.70 -4.15 -2.64
N PHE A 156 2.18 -4.93 -3.59
CA PHE A 156 0.76 -4.97 -3.91
C PHE A 156 -0.10 -5.29 -2.67
N ILE A 157 0.30 -6.30 -1.90
CA ILE A 157 -0.39 -6.68 -0.67
C ILE A 157 -0.32 -5.54 0.35
N LEU A 158 0.88 -5.02 0.64
CA LEU A 158 1.08 -4.02 1.69
C LEU A 158 0.40 -2.69 1.37
N ALA A 159 0.50 -2.18 0.14
CA ALA A 159 -0.16 -0.97 -0.30
C ALA A 159 -1.69 -1.11 -0.26
N SER A 160 -2.23 -2.25 -0.69
CA SER A 160 -3.67 -2.54 -0.64
C SER A 160 -4.20 -2.61 0.80
N LEU A 161 -3.44 -3.23 1.71
CA LEU A 161 -3.78 -3.27 3.14
C LEU A 161 -3.70 -1.88 3.77
N TYR A 162 -2.68 -1.10 3.41
CA TYR A 162 -2.51 0.26 3.88
C TYR A 162 -3.72 1.13 3.53
N ARG A 163 -4.32 0.98 2.33
CA ARG A 163 -5.54 1.71 1.94
C ARG A 163 -6.70 1.52 2.93
N ILE A 164 -6.92 0.31 3.44
CA ILE A 164 -7.99 0.04 4.41
C ILE A 164 -7.77 0.78 5.74
N VAL A 165 -6.51 0.96 6.07
CA VAL A 165 -6.03 1.55 7.33
C VAL A 165 -5.98 3.07 7.23
N TYR A 166 -5.61 3.59 6.06
CA TYR A 166 -5.33 4.99 5.74
C TYR A 166 -6.41 5.97 6.20
N GLU A 167 -7.68 5.65 5.98
CA GLU A 167 -8.78 6.54 6.35
C GLU A 167 -9.09 6.54 7.85
N LYS A 168 -8.65 5.51 8.59
CA LYS A 168 -9.13 5.24 9.95
C LYS A 168 -8.33 5.98 11.01
N CYS A 169 -7.01 6.01 10.89
CA CYS A 169 -6.14 6.73 11.82
C CYS A 169 -4.79 6.98 11.18
N LEU A 170 -4.31 8.23 11.24
CA LEU A 170 -3.03 8.63 10.68
C LEU A 170 -1.90 7.81 11.27
N SER A 171 -1.83 7.72 12.60
CA SER A 171 -0.74 7.01 13.30
C SER A 171 -0.63 5.52 13.05
N LEU A 172 -1.56 4.90 12.30
CA LEU A 172 -1.42 3.50 11.91
C LEU A 172 -0.30 3.30 10.88
N ASP A 173 0.06 4.34 10.12
CA ASP A 173 1.17 4.34 9.16
C ASP A 173 2.55 4.07 9.79
N LYS A 174 2.75 4.54 11.02
CA LYS A 174 3.97 4.31 11.82
C LYS A 174 3.99 2.93 12.46
N VAL A 175 2.84 2.25 12.57
CA VAL A 175 2.68 1.03 13.38
C VAL A 175 2.45 -0.21 12.50
N LEU A 176 1.91 -0.05 11.29
CA LEU A 176 1.71 -1.14 10.33
C LEU A 176 2.68 -1.01 9.16
N PRO A 177 3.18 -2.13 8.61
CA PRO A 177 3.95 -2.10 7.38
C PRO A 177 3.05 -1.67 6.22
N TYR A 178 3.56 -0.80 5.36
CA TYR A 178 2.84 -0.32 4.18
C TYR A 178 3.69 -0.36 2.90
N SER A 179 4.96 -0.77 3.00
CA SER A 179 5.83 -1.00 1.86
C SER A 179 6.83 -2.13 2.12
N SER A 180 7.18 -2.86 1.07
CA SER A 180 8.16 -3.94 1.07
C SER A 180 9.58 -3.46 1.37
N ILE A 181 9.85 -2.16 1.21
CA ILE A 181 11.16 -1.56 1.46
C ILE A 181 11.60 -1.71 2.93
N PHE A 182 10.65 -1.66 3.87
CA PHE A 182 10.96 -1.68 5.30
C PHE A 182 11.50 -3.02 5.81
N GLU A 183 11.32 -4.10 5.05
CA GLU A 183 11.89 -5.40 5.40
C GLU A 183 13.34 -5.55 4.91
N LYS A 184 13.79 -4.68 4.00
CA LYS A 184 15.16 -4.72 3.48
C LYS A 184 16.15 -4.26 4.54
N LYS A 185 17.26 -4.99 4.66
CA LYS A 185 18.40 -4.60 5.51
C LYS A 185 19.01 -3.28 5.06
N GLU A 186 19.09 -3.10 3.74
CA GLU A 186 19.59 -1.89 3.09
C GLU A 186 18.62 -1.52 1.97
N VAL A 187 18.20 -0.26 1.93
CA VAL A 187 17.34 0.26 0.87
C VAL A 187 18.22 0.48 -0.37
N PRO A 188 17.86 -0.08 -1.54
CA PRO A 188 18.60 0.14 -2.78
C PRO A 188 18.75 1.63 -3.08
N VAL A 189 19.97 2.06 -3.44
CA VAL A 189 20.30 3.47 -3.69
C VAL A 189 19.37 4.09 -4.75
N CYS A 190 18.97 3.33 -5.76
CA CYS A 190 18.05 3.82 -6.78
C CYS A 190 16.70 4.29 -6.21
N LEU A 191 16.23 3.73 -5.08
CA LEU A 191 14.97 4.13 -4.44
C LEU A 191 15.14 5.36 -3.51
N LEU A 192 16.37 5.75 -3.21
CA LEU A 192 16.69 6.88 -2.34
C LEU A 192 16.93 8.17 -3.14
N GLU A 193 17.11 8.07 -4.44
CA GLU A 193 17.47 9.20 -5.31
C GLU A 193 16.43 9.38 -6.41
N ILE A 194 16.00 10.62 -6.61
CA ILE A 194 15.32 11.04 -7.83
C ILE A 194 16.30 11.94 -8.59
N PRO A 195 16.68 11.61 -9.84
CA PRO A 195 17.60 12.43 -10.61
C PRO A 195 17.14 13.89 -10.67
N GLY A 196 18.00 14.81 -10.20
CA GLY A 196 17.71 16.25 -10.21
C GLY A 196 16.89 16.77 -9.02
N VAL A 197 16.48 15.91 -8.08
CA VAL A 197 15.77 16.31 -6.85
C VAL A 197 16.64 15.96 -5.64
N VAL A 198 17.00 16.99 -4.87
CA VAL A 198 17.66 16.81 -3.57
C VAL A 198 16.60 17.01 -2.49
N CYS A 199 16.32 15.96 -1.72
CA CYS A 199 15.44 16.05 -0.56
C CYS A 199 16.28 16.09 0.72
N THR A 200 16.08 17.11 1.54
CA THR A 200 16.57 17.14 2.91
C THR A 200 15.46 16.67 3.84
N THR A 201 15.66 15.53 4.50
CA THR A 201 14.71 14.95 5.48
C THR A 201 14.74 15.69 6.82
N GLU A 202 14.86 17.02 6.82
CA GLU A 202 14.65 17.81 8.03
C GLU A 202 13.14 17.85 8.28
N LEU A 203 12.67 16.84 9.03
CA LEU A 203 11.26 16.68 9.39
C LEU A 203 10.81 17.82 10.29
N HIS A 204 10.05 18.76 9.73
CA HIS A 204 9.14 19.57 10.50
C HIS A 204 7.88 18.73 10.78
N ILE A 205 7.69 18.32 12.03
CA ILE A 205 6.55 17.53 12.49
C ILE A 205 5.27 18.37 12.27
N GLU A 206 4.44 18.00 11.30
CA GLU A 206 3.09 18.55 11.17
C GLU A 206 2.15 17.80 12.11
N THR A 207 1.49 18.53 13.02
CA THR A 207 0.50 17.97 13.94
C THR A 207 -0.86 17.93 13.24
N ASP A 208 -1.31 16.74 12.85
CA ASP A 208 -2.61 16.54 12.23
C ASP A 208 -3.74 16.58 13.29
N PHE A 209 -4.76 17.41 13.05
CA PHE A 209 -5.90 17.59 13.93
C PHE A 209 -7.18 17.06 13.25
N LYS A 210 -7.71 15.92 13.71
CA LYS A 210 -9.06 15.48 13.34
C LYS A 210 -10.00 15.57 14.53
N GLY A 211 -10.68 16.71 14.66
CA GLY A 211 -11.84 16.85 15.54
C GLY A 211 -12.33 18.29 15.64
N LYS A 212 -13.66 18.50 15.53
CA LYS A 212 -14.28 19.76 15.96
C LYS A 212 -14.08 19.87 17.48
N ALA A 213 -13.03 20.58 17.89
CA ALA A 213 -12.69 20.78 19.29
C ALA A 213 -13.80 21.61 19.95
N ARG A 214 -14.73 20.95 20.61
CA ARG A 214 -15.62 21.60 21.59
C ARG A 214 -14.77 21.92 22.82
N GLY A 215 -14.08 23.06 22.78
CA GLY A 215 -13.34 23.67 23.90
C GLY A 215 -11.81 23.62 23.78
N ALA A 216 -11.16 24.75 24.08
CA ALA A 216 -9.71 24.94 24.02
C ALA A 216 -8.92 23.97 24.91
N GLN A 217 -9.50 23.54 26.04
CA GLN A 217 -8.83 22.60 26.97
C GLN A 217 -8.64 21.21 26.35
N ARG A 218 -9.62 20.70 25.58
CA ARG A 218 -9.48 19.42 24.88
C ARG A 218 -8.48 19.48 23.72
N PHE A 219 -8.40 20.63 23.05
CA PHE A 219 -7.42 20.86 21.98
C PHE A 219 -5.98 20.74 22.51
N TRP A 220 -5.65 21.42 23.61
CA TRP A 220 -4.30 21.37 24.19
C TRP A 220 -3.93 19.97 24.71
N SER A 221 -4.87 19.26 25.35
CA SER A 221 -4.64 17.88 25.78
C SER A 221 -4.41 16.91 24.62
N GLU A 222 -5.10 17.10 23.49
CA GLU A 222 -4.90 16.28 22.29
C GLU A 222 -3.57 16.61 21.60
N LEU A 223 -3.19 17.88 21.53
CA LEU A 223 -1.90 18.32 20.98
C LEU A 223 -0.73 17.79 21.79
N GLN A 224 -0.78 17.94 23.12
CA GLN A 224 0.25 17.43 24.02
C GLN A 224 0.41 15.91 23.86
N TRP A 225 -0.71 15.18 23.80
CA TRP A 225 -0.69 13.75 23.56
C TRP A 225 -0.08 13.38 22.20
N ASN A 226 -0.46 14.07 21.12
CA ASN A 226 0.09 13.82 19.78
C ASN A 226 1.59 14.09 19.73
N ALA A 227 2.07 15.14 20.42
CA ALA A 227 3.48 15.45 20.54
C ALA A 227 4.25 14.38 21.35
N GLU A 228 3.74 13.96 22.50
CA GLU A 228 4.33 12.91 23.34
C GLU A 228 4.35 11.55 22.62
N LYS A 229 3.27 11.22 21.91
CA LYS A 229 3.17 9.99 21.12
C LYS A 229 4.15 9.99 19.95
N THR A 230 4.30 11.12 19.26
CA THR A 230 5.27 11.25 18.16
C THR A 230 6.68 11.07 18.70
N LYS A 231 7.02 11.74 19.80
CA LYS A 231 8.29 11.54 20.52
C LYS A 231 8.51 10.07 20.90
N TYR A 232 7.49 9.38 21.39
CA TYR A 232 7.58 7.96 21.73
C TYR A 232 7.85 7.08 20.49
N LEU A 233 7.07 7.24 19.42
CA LEU A 233 7.21 6.43 18.21
C LEU A 233 8.54 6.68 17.50
N ASP A 234 9.04 7.91 17.55
CA ASP A 234 10.32 8.28 16.97
C ASP A 234 11.50 7.81 17.85
N ALA A 235 11.29 7.62 19.15
CA ALA A 235 12.29 7.07 20.08
C ALA A 235 12.34 5.54 20.11
N VAL A 236 11.24 4.84 19.77
CA VAL A 236 11.22 3.38 19.69
C VAL A 236 11.88 2.95 18.37
N PRO A 237 12.92 2.10 18.40
CA PRO A 237 13.52 1.60 17.16
C PRO A 237 12.52 0.69 16.43
N ASN A 238 12.01 1.18 15.30
CA ASN A 238 11.10 0.50 14.37
C ASN A 238 9.80 -0.04 15.02
N PRO A 239 8.83 0.82 15.36
CA PRO A 239 7.57 0.43 16.00
C PRO A 239 6.60 -0.31 15.05
N ARG A 240 7.01 -0.60 13.81
CA ARG A 240 6.16 -1.27 12.82
C ARG A 240 5.98 -2.74 13.19
N TYR A 241 4.78 -3.25 12.92
CA TYR A 241 4.44 -4.64 13.16
C TYR A 241 5.36 -5.55 12.37
N ARG A 242 6.03 -6.47 13.07
CA ARG A 242 6.87 -7.51 12.48
C ARG A 242 6.26 -8.88 12.74
N THR A 243 6.11 -9.60 11.66
CA THR A 243 5.49 -10.92 11.56
C THR A 243 6.41 -12.05 11.99
N THR A 244 7.71 -11.79 12.17
CA THR A 244 8.71 -12.75 12.70
C THR A 244 8.31 -13.35 14.05
N HIS A 245 7.61 -12.60 14.90
CA HIS A 245 7.10 -13.10 16.17
C HIS A 245 5.99 -14.15 16.00
N ILE A 246 5.20 -14.06 14.93
CA ILE A 246 4.16 -15.06 14.60
C ILE A 246 4.82 -16.40 14.27
N GLN A 247 5.95 -16.37 13.55
CA GLN A 247 6.66 -17.58 13.15
C GLN A 247 7.24 -18.32 14.36
N ALA A 248 7.88 -17.61 15.29
CA ALA A 248 8.38 -18.19 16.53
C ALA A 248 7.26 -18.80 17.39
N GLU A 249 6.11 -18.11 17.49
CA GLU A 249 4.95 -18.60 18.23
C GLU A 249 4.27 -19.77 17.53
N ARG A 250 4.29 -19.84 16.19
CA ARG A 250 3.81 -20.99 15.41
C ARG A 250 4.68 -22.23 15.66
N GLU A 251 6.00 -22.07 15.68
CA GLU A 251 6.93 -23.15 15.98
C GLU A 251 6.75 -23.64 17.43
N LYS A 252 6.56 -22.72 18.37
CA LYS A 252 6.24 -23.02 19.76
C LYS A 252 4.88 -23.73 19.93
N ALA A 253 3.85 -23.29 19.21
CA ALA A 253 2.53 -23.93 19.21
C ALA A 253 2.54 -25.34 18.58
N ARG A 254 3.48 -25.63 17.67
CA ARG A 254 3.73 -26.98 17.15
C ARG A 254 4.42 -27.89 18.16
N SER A 255 5.22 -27.35 19.09
CA SER A 255 5.95 -28.13 20.10
C SER A 255 5.20 -28.27 21.43
N GLU A 256 4.37 -27.30 21.82
CA GLU A 256 3.63 -27.30 23.08
C GLU A 256 2.16 -27.70 22.90
N ARG A 257 1.78 -28.88 23.42
CA ARG A 257 0.41 -29.43 23.36
C ARG A 257 -0.60 -28.76 24.33
N ARG A 258 -0.42 -27.50 24.71
CA ARG A 258 -1.21 -26.85 25.78
C ARG A 258 -1.69 -25.45 25.39
N LEU A 259 -3.02 -25.25 25.44
CA LEU A 259 -3.78 -24.15 26.08
C LEU A 259 -5.19 -24.09 25.45
N SER A 260 -6.17 -24.79 26.05
CA SER A 260 -7.52 -24.94 25.47
C SER A 260 -8.29 -23.61 25.34
N SER A 261 -8.09 -22.66 26.24
CA SER A 261 -8.73 -21.33 26.19
C SER A 261 -8.15 -20.43 25.09
N GLN A 262 -6.84 -20.51 24.86
CA GLN A 262 -6.17 -19.78 23.78
C GLN A 262 -6.59 -20.33 22.41
N LEU A 263 -6.74 -21.66 22.30
CA LEU A 263 -7.27 -22.32 21.11
C LEU A 263 -8.69 -21.87 20.77
N ASN A 264 -9.59 -21.77 21.76
CA ASN A 264 -10.97 -21.32 21.55
C ASN A 264 -11.03 -19.88 21.01
N HIS A 265 -10.24 -18.96 21.58
CA HIS A 265 -10.20 -17.57 21.11
C HIS A 265 -9.59 -17.42 19.72
N ILE A 266 -8.54 -18.20 19.40
CA ILE A 266 -7.95 -18.26 18.06
C ILE A 266 -9.00 -18.74 17.05
N GLU A 267 -9.73 -19.80 17.38
CA GLU A 267 -10.78 -20.34 16.50
C GLU A 267 -11.92 -19.34 16.26
N GLU A 268 -12.36 -18.61 17.29
CA GLU A 268 -13.34 -17.52 17.14
C GLU A 268 -12.84 -16.41 16.22
N ASN A 269 -11.57 -16.00 16.34
CA ASN A 269 -10.98 -15.00 15.45
C ASN A 269 -10.95 -15.50 14.00
N THR A 270 -10.60 -16.77 13.79
CA THR A 270 -10.62 -17.39 12.47
C THR A 270 -12.03 -17.39 11.87
N LYS A 271 -13.05 -17.78 12.64
CA LYS A 271 -14.46 -17.74 12.20
C LYS A 271 -14.89 -16.34 11.77
N LYS A 272 -14.52 -15.31 12.53
CA LYS A 272 -14.84 -13.91 12.19
C LYS A 272 -14.18 -13.47 10.88
N VAL A 273 -12.92 -13.82 10.66
CA VAL A 273 -12.19 -13.49 9.42
C VAL A 273 -12.81 -14.21 8.23
N LEU A 274 -12.99 -15.53 8.30
CA LEU A 274 -13.52 -16.32 7.19
C LEU A 274 -14.94 -15.89 6.83
N SER A 275 -15.80 -15.64 7.83
CA SER A 275 -17.14 -15.09 7.60
C SER A 275 -17.11 -13.75 6.87
N MET A 276 -16.14 -12.88 7.16
CA MET A 276 -15.97 -11.60 6.47
C MET A 276 -15.49 -11.79 5.03
N VAL A 277 -14.52 -12.69 4.81
CA VAL A 277 -14.04 -13.04 3.46
C VAL A 277 -15.18 -13.59 2.61
N ASP A 278 -16.01 -14.46 3.17
CA ASP A 278 -17.18 -15.00 2.48
C ASP A 278 -18.19 -13.91 2.09
N THR A 279 -18.41 -12.89 2.93
CA THR A 279 -19.30 -11.77 2.57
C THR A 279 -18.75 -10.87 1.47
N TRP A 280 -17.43 -10.84 1.27
CA TRP A 280 -16.79 -10.07 0.20
C TRP A 280 -16.67 -10.86 -1.10
N CYS A 281 -16.93 -12.17 -1.05
CA CYS A 281 -16.90 -13.08 -2.18
C CYS A 281 -18.30 -13.20 -2.81
N LEU A 282 -18.63 -12.31 -3.76
CA LEU A 282 -19.90 -12.38 -4.50
C LEU A 282 -19.84 -13.26 -5.76
N ASP A 283 -18.64 -13.67 -6.21
CA ASP A 283 -18.45 -14.48 -7.41
C ASP A 283 -18.25 -15.98 -7.12
N LYS A 284 -18.54 -16.81 -8.13
CA LYS A 284 -18.39 -18.28 -8.09
C LYS A 284 -16.96 -18.65 -7.69
N LYS A 285 -16.76 -19.22 -6.50
CA LYS A 285 -15.48 -19.77 -6.02
C LYS A 285 -14.95 -20.78 -7.03
N LEU A 286 -13.96 -20.39 -7.83
CA LEU A 286 -13.36 -21.26 -8.85
C LEU A 286 -12.39 -22.28 -8.25
N VAL A 287 -11.73 -21.90 -7.16
CA VAL A 287 -10.72 -22.71 -6.48
C VAL A 287 -11.03 -22.74 -4.97
N PRO A 288 -11.12 -23.92 -4.33
CA PRO A 288 -11.35 -24.04 -2.89
C PRO A 288 -10.06 -23.73 -2.11
N LEU A 289 -9.66 -22.46 -2.09
CA LEU A 289 -8.39 -21.97 -1.52
C LEU A 289 -8.36 -21.88 0.02
N PHE A 290 -9.51 -21.91 0.67
CA PHE A 290 -9.62 -21.90 2.13
C PHE A 290 -10.55 -23.02 2.54
N GLN A 291 -9.99 -24.21 2.73
CA GLN A 291 -10.76 -25.38 3.13
C GLN A 291 -10.96 -25.36 4.65
N GLU A 292 -12.16 -25.74 5.09
CA GLU A 292 -12.47 -25.84 6.52
C GLU A 292 -11.58 -26.87 7.25
N GLU A 293 -11.00 -27.81 6.50
CA GLU A 293 -10.21 -28.94 6.99
C GLU A 293 -8.72 -28.60 7.23
N ASP A 294 -8.19 -27.48 6.70
CA ASP A 294 -6.81 -27.07 7.01
C ASP A 294 -6.74 -26.39 8.39
N HIS A 295 -6.59 -27.22 9.41
CA HIS A 295 -6.43 -26.77 10.79
C HIS A 295 -5.19 -25.88 10.99
N GLN A 296 -4.11 -26.06 10.21
CA GLN A 296 -2.89 -25.28 10.38
C GLN A 296 -3.07 -23.85 9.85
N GLN A 297 -3.67 -23.73 8.67
CA GLN A 297 -4.00 -22.44 8.08
C GLN A 297 -4.99 -21.68 8.96
N ARG A 298 -6.05 -22.36 9.42
CA ARG A 298 -7.06 -21.78 10.31
C ARG A 298 -6.47 -21.27 11.62
N ALA A 299 -5.55 -22.03 12.23
CA ALA A 299 -4.85 -21.58 13.42
C ALA A 299 -3.99 -20.34 13.16
N LEU A 300 -3.30 -20.29 12.01
CA LEU A 300 -2.47 -19.15 11.64
C LEU A 300 -3.30 -17.88 11.40
N ILE A 301 -4.47 -17.99 10.76
CA ILE A 301 -5.40 -16.85 10.59
C ILE A 301 -5.76 -16.24 11.96
N GLY A 302 -6.20 -17.07 12.90
CA GLY A 302 -6.61 -16.61 14.23
C GLY A 302 -5.45 -16.06 15.05
N LEU A 303 -4.25 -16.64 14.92
CA LEU A 303 -3.04 -16.16 15.58
C LEU A 303 -2.59 -14.79 15.04
N THR A 304 -2.66 -14.58 13.72
CA THR A 304 -2.32 -13.30 13.10
C THR A 304 -3.24 -12.19 13.58
N VAL A 305 -4.55 -12.45 13.70
CA VAL A 305 -5.52 -11.50 14.29
C VAL A 305 -5.14 -11.15 15.72
N ASP A 306 -4.79 -12.16 16.52
CA ASP A 306 -4.47 -11.98 17.93
C ASP A 306 -3.21 -11.15 18.15
N LYS A 307 -2.11 -11.48 17.45
CA LYS A 307 -0.84 -10.76 17.56
C LYS A 307 -0.93 -9.35 16.98
N LEU A 308 -1.67 -9.14 15.90
CA LEU A 308 -1.92 -7.81 15.37
C LEU A 308 -2.72 -6.95 16.36
N ARG A 309 -3.72 -7.54 17.03
CA ARG A 309 -4.51 -6.86 18.07
C ARG A 309 -3.63 -6.45 19.25
N GLU A 310 -2.77 -7.36 19.72
CA GLU A 310 -1.81 -7.09 20.79
C GLU A 310 -0.91 -5.90 20.42
N HIS A 311 -0.33 -5.93 19.21
CA HIS A 311 0.54 -4.87 18.70
C HIS A 311 -0.16 -3.52 18.63
N LEU A 312 -1.37 -3.47 18.05
CA LEU A 312 -2.14 -2.24 17.96
C LEU A 312 -2.55 -1.70 19.34
N ASN A 313 -2.93 -2.55 20.29
CA ASN A 313 -3.26 -2.09 21.64
C ASN A 313 -2.03 -1.56 22.39
N ARG A 314 -0.86 -2.14 22.16
CA ARG A 314 0.41 -1.67 22.73
C ARG A 314 0.81 -0.30 22.20
N HIS A 315 0.75 -0.08 20.89
CA HIS A 315 1.23 1.14 20.25
C HIS A 315 0.15 2.23 20.07
N LEU A 316 -1.13 1.85 20.09
CA LEU A 316 -2.29 2.74 19.87
C LEU A 316 -3.42 2.49 20.90
N PRO A 317 -3.18 2.64 22.22
CA PRO A 317 -4.16 2.32 23.25
C PRO A 317 -5.46 3.16 23.16
N ARG A 318 -5.40 4.36 22.58
CA ARG A 318 -6.56 5.25 22.39
C ARG A 318 -7.41 4.92 21.15
N LEU A 319 -6.99 3.98 20.29
CA LEU A 319 -7.81 3.55 19.14
C LEU A 319 -9.15 2.96 19.61
N GLY A 320 -9.14 2.34 20.78
CA GLY A 320 -10.32 1.78 21.44
C GLY A 320 -10.60 0.35 20.98
N LYS A 321 -10.89 -0.53 21.95
CA LYS A 321 -11.01 -1.98 21.76
C LYS A 321 -11.88 -2.39 20.56
N LYS A 322 -13.09 -1.81 20.45
CA LYS A 322 -14.03 -2.11 19.34
C LYS A 322 -13.45 -1.76 17.97
N LYS A 323 -12.75 -0.62 17.84
CA LYS A 323 -12.15 -0.20 16.57
C LYS A 323 -10.94 -1.07 16.24
N THR A 324 -10.11 -1.38 17.23
CA THR A 324 -8.99 -2.31 17.07
C THR A 324 -9.49 -3.68 16.59
N ASP A 325 -10.49 -4.26 17.27
CA ASP A 325 -11.03 -5.59 16.93
C ASP A 325 -11.59 -5.64 15.51
N LEU A 326 -12.32 -4.62 15.08
CA LEU A 326 -12.83 -4.54 13.71
C LEU A 326 -11.70 -4.37 12.69
N LEU A 327 -10.71 -3.52 12.99
CA LEU A 327 -9.61 -3.23 12.08
C LEU A 327 -8.75 -4.47 11.83
N VAL A 328 -8.39 -5.23 12.88
CA VAL A 328 -7.56 -6.43 12.72
C VAL A 328 -8.26 -7.52 11.93
N VAL A 329 -9.57 -7.71 12.13
CA VAL A 329 -10.35 -8.68 11.34
C VAL A 329 -10.42 -8.24 9.88
N LYS A 330 -10.70 -6.96 9.61
CA LYS A 330 -10.71 -6.41 8.24
C LYS A 330 -9.36 -6.52 7.55
N TYR A 331 -8.28 -6.26 8.28
CA TYR A 331 -6.92 -6.34 7.75
C TYR A 331 -6.59 -7.77 7.30
N VAL A 332 -6.82 -8.76 8.17
CA VAL A 332 -6.55 -10.16 7.84
C VAL A 332 -7.55 -10.70 6.80
N ALA A 333 -8.81 -10.25 6.80
CA ALA A 333 -9.76 -10.62 5.77
C ALA A 333 -9.33 -10.11 4.38
N LYS A 334 -8.93 -8.84 4.27
CA LYS A 334 -8.46 -8.29 2.98
C LYS A 334 -7.21 -8.99 2.49
N LEU A 335 -6.30 -9.34 3.41
CA LEU A 335 -5.12 -10.11 3.07
C LEU A 335 -5.48 -11.42 2.35
N LEU A 336 -6.40 -12.20 2.93
CA LEU A 336 -6.86 -13.47 2.37
C LEU A 336 -7.59 -13.25 1.03
N GLU A 337 -8.39 -12.20 0.93
CA GLU A 337 -9.08 -11.80 -0.30
C GLU A 337 -8.09 -11.46 -1.42
N LEU A 338 -7.03 -10.70 -1.15
CA LEU A 338 -6.01 -10.34 -2.15
C LEU A 338 -5.28 -11.58 -2.67
N ILE A 339 -4.90 -12.50 -1.78
CA ILE A 339 -4.26 -13.76 -2.19
C ILE A 339 -5.23 -14.60 -3.04
N ARG A 340 -6.51 -14.65 -2.65
CA ARG A 340 -7.55 -15.33 -3.42
C ARG A 340 -7.70 -14.74 -4.82
N HIS A 341 -7.82 -13.42 -4.94
CA HIS A 341 -7.96 -12.73 -6.24
C HIS A 341 -6.76 -12.99 -7.15
N MET A 342 -5.55 -12.95 -6.60
CA MET A 342 -4.34 -13.29 -7.35
C MET A 342 -4.39 -14.72 -7.89
N LEU A 343 -4.75 -15.69 -7.05
CA LEU A 343 -4.80 -17.10 -7.43
C LEU A 343 -5.93 -17.41 -8.42
N GLU A 344 -7.14 -16.87 -8.21
CA GLU A 344 -8.26 -17.03 -9.15
C GLU A 344 -7.95 -16.40 -10.51
N SER A 345 -7.28 -15.24 -10.53
CA SER A 345 -6.91 -14.56 -11.77
C SER A 345 -5.91 -15.39 -12.59
N VAL A 346 -4.89 -15.98 -11.95
CA VAL A 346 -3.95 -16.85 -12.67
C VAL A 346 -4.62 -18.15 -13.13
N TRP A 347 -5.59 -18.68 -12.36
CA TRP A 347 -6.37 -19.87 -12.71
C TRP A 347 -7.21 -19.63 -13.97
N LEU A 348 -7.96 -18.51 -13.98
CA LEU A 348 -8.78 -18.07 -15.09
C LEU A 348 -7.95 -17.81 -16.34
N LYS A 349 -6.84 -17.09 -16.18
CA LYS A 349 -5.91 -16.79 -17.29
C LYS A 349 -5.32 -18.06 -17.91
N SER A 350 -5.02 -19.05 -17.07
CA SER A 350 -4.48 -20.35 -17.51
C SER A 350 -5.55 -21.31 -18.01
N LYS A 351 -6.84 -20.93 -17.96
CA LYS A 351 -8.01 -21.74 -18.34
C LYS A 351 -8.03 -23.11 -17.66
N LEU A 352 -7.55 -23.18 -16.42
CA LEU A 352 -7.62 -24.40 -15.62
C LEU A 352 -9.05 -24.57 -15.11
N GLY A 353 -9.53 -25.82 -15.12
CA GLY A 353 -10.78 -26.19 -14.46
C GLY A 353 -10.65 -26.16 -12.93
N PRO A 354 -11.70 -26.54 -12.18
CA PRO A 354 -11.69 -26.58 -10.71
C PRO A 354 -10.80 -27.70 -10.12
N CYS A 355 -10.01 -28.38 -10.96
CA CYS A 355 -9.15 -29.48 -10.55
C CYS A 355 -7.96 -28.97 -9.75
N VAL A 356 -7.62 -29.68 -8.67
CA VAL A 356 -6.41 -29.44 -7.87
C VAL A 356 -5.18 -29.83 -8.70
N LEU A 357 -4.11 -29.03 -8.61
CA LEU A 357 -2.82 -29.34 -9.24
C LEU A 357 -2.32 -30.72 -8.79
N CYS A 358 -2.06 -31.62 -9.73
CA CYS A 358 -1.55 -32.96 -9.43
C CYS A 358 -0.03 -33.01 -9.59
N LEU A 359 0.69 -33.10 -8.47
CA LEU A 359 2.16 -33.22 -8.49
C LEU A 359 2.67 -34.62 -8.83
N MET A 360 1.77 -35.60 -9.01
CA MET A 360 2.12 -37.00 -9.28
C MET A 360 2.26 -37.32 -10.77
N GLN A 361 1.93 -36.38 -11.65
CA GLN A 361 1.99 -36.53 -13.10
C GLN A 361 2.74 -35.36 -13.74
N GLN A 362 3.15 -35.51 -14.99
CA GLN A 362 3.76 -34.41 -15.74
C GLN A 362 2.71 -33.30 -15.96
N GLY A 363 2.91 -32.17 -15.29
CA GLY A 363 2.02 -31.02 -15.39
C GLY A 363 2.06 -30.37 -16.77
N SER A 364 0.92 -29.86 -17.20
CA SER A 364 0.76 -29.03 -18.39
C SER A 364 1.44 -27.66 -18.22
N PRO A 365 1.74 -26.93 -19.31
CA PRO A 365 2.27 -25.57 -19.23
C PRO A 365 1.37 -24.60 -18.43
N ALA A 366 0.05 -24.81 -18.46
CA ALA A 366 -0.91 -24.04 -17.70
C ALA A 366 -0.80 -24.31 -16.19
N GLU A 367 -0.72 -25.59 -15.79
CA GLU A 367 -0.49 -25.97 -14.39
C GLU A 367 0.85 -25.47 -13.88
N TRP A 368 1.89 -25.49 -14.72
CA TRP A 368 3.21 -24.96 -14.36
C TRP A 368 3.19 -23.44 -14.15
N SER A 369 2.45 -22.70 -14.98
CA SER A 369 2.32 -21.24 -14.83
C SER A 369 1.64 -20.86 -13.51
N VAL A 370 0.58 -21.58 -13.13
CA VAL A 370 -0.12 -21.38 -11.86
C VAL A 370 0.77 -21.77 -10.68
N LEU A 371 1.45 -22.92 -10.73
CA LEU A 371 2.35 -23.36 -9.66
C LEU A 371 3.51 -22.36 -9.47
N HIS A 372 4.10 -21.87 -10.56
CA HIS A 372 5.15 -20.86 -10.49
C HIS A 372 4.66 -19.57 -9.82
N PHE A 373 3.44 -19.11 -10.13
CA PHE A 373 2.86 -17.94 -9.47
C PHE A 373 2.56 -18.18 -7.99
N MET A 374 2.09 -19.38 -7.62
CA MET A 374 1.91 -19.78 -6.22
C MET A 374 3.22 -19.75 -5.45
N LEU A 375 4.30 -20.29 -6.02
CA LEU A 375 5.65 -20.24 -5.44
C LEU A 375 6.12 -18.79 -5.30
N ARG A 376 5.84 -17.95 -6.30
CA ARG A 376 6.17 -16.52 -6.25
C ARG A 376 5.46 -15.80 -5.09
N ILE A 377 4.16 -16.06 -4.90
CA ILE A 377 3.40 -15.52 -3.75
C ILE A 377 4.02 -16.02 -2.43
N LEU A 378 4.34 -17.32 -2.33
CA LEU A 378 4.95 -17.90 -1.14
C LEU A 378 6.29 -17.23 -0.80
N GLU A 379 7.13 -16.98 -1.80
CA GLU A 379 8.41 -16.29 -1.63
C GLU A 379 8.23 -14.84 -1.19
N SER A 380 7.39 -14.08 -1.90
CA SER A 380 7.07 -12.66 -1.60
C SER A 380 6.50 -12.45 -0.20
N THR A 381 5.79 -13.44 0.32
CA THR A 381 5.06 -13.33 1.58
C THR A 381 5.77 -14.01 2.75
N ARG A 382 6.95 -14.60 2.50
CA ARG A 382 7.75 -15.29 3.52
C ARG A 382 8.11 -14.38 4.70
N GLY A 383 8.49 -13.13 4.42
CA GLY A 383 8.76 -12.11 5.45
C GLY A 383 7.52 -11.71 6.25
N LEU A 384 6.35 -11.76 5.61
CA LEU A 384 5.07 -11.35 6.18
C LEU A 384 4.37 -12.44 7.02
N SER A 385 4.86 -13.68 7.06
CA SER A 385 4.25 -14.81 7.79
C SER A 385 2.73 -14.93 7.61
N LEU A 386 2.27 -14.73 6.37
CA LEU A 386 0.84 -14.69 6.05
C LEU A 386 0.17 -16.08 6.10
N PRO A 387 -1.12 -16.17 6.48
CA PRO A 387 -1.94 -17.35 6.24
C PRO A 387 -2.21 -17.53 4.73
N LEU A 388 -1.30 -18.20 4.04
CA LEU A 388 -1.47 -18.57 2.63
C LEU A 388 -2.44 -19.76 2.48
N PRO A 389 -3.18 -19.86 1.36
CA PRO A 389 -3.87 -21.07 0.90
C PRO A 389 -3.02 -22.34 0.99
N PRO A 390 -3.64 -23.52 1.24
CA PRO A 390 -2.95 -24.79 1.38
C PRO A 390 -2.21 -25.23 0.11
#